data_AF-A0A2A5Y197-F1
#
_entry.id   AF-A0A2A5Y197-F1
#
_cell.length_a   1.000
_cell.length_b   1.000
_cell.length_c   1.000
_cell.angle_alpha   90.00
_cell.angle_beta   90.00
_cell.angle_gamma   90.00
#
_symmetry.space_group_name_H-M   'P 1'
#
loop_
_entity.id
_entity.type
_entity.pdbx_description
1 polymer ?
#
loop_
_entity_poly.entity_id
_entity_poly.type
_entity_poly.pdbx_seq_one_letter_code
_entity_poly.pdbx_strand_id
1 'polypeptide(L)'
;MLPAHLEKQLSDLDPRELGPHAVALLDELRRAARAGMPLTVLVLAATLVDVVANEEAGPAGHVDGMDFAYAGNKAALGWLRGRRNELLHHEGPADGLMGEPAAVDWQWRDAERGLTAFLDYLDDLVRYDLSD
;
A
#
# COMPACT_ATOMS: atom_id res chain seq x y z
N MET A 1 7.64 14.64 1.58
CA MET A 1 6.70 14.31 2.68
C MET A 1 5.38 13.92 2.09
N LEU A 2 4.56 13.13 2.80
CA LEU A 2 3.23 12.80 2.29
C LEU A 2 2.34 14.06 2.27
N PRO A 3 1.46 14.20 1.28
CA PRO A 3 0.36 15.15 1.36
C PRO A 3 -0.52 14.90 2.60
N ALA A 4 -0.92 15.98 3.28
CA ALA A 4 -1.70 15.90 4.53
C ALA A 4 -3.03 15.14 4.39
N HIS A 5 -3.64 15.13 3.20
CA HIS A 5 -4.87 14.37 2.96
C HIS A 5 -4.62 12.85 3.00
N LEU A 6 -3.50 12.36 2.45
CA LEU A 6 -3.13 10.95 2.52
C LEU A 6 -2.74 10.53 3.93
N GLU A 7 -2.03 11.40 4.67
CA GLU A 7 -1.72 11.13 6.08
C GLU A 7 -2.99 10.98 6.92
N LYS A 8 -3.99 11.82 6.65
CA LYS A 8 -5.31 11.73 7.28
C LYS A 8 -6.02 10.44 6.90
N GLN A 9 -6.13 10.11 5.60
CA GLN A 9 -6.78 8.87 5.15
C GLN A 9 -6.12 7.63 5.77
N LEU A 10 -4.79 7.54 5.77
CA LEU A 10 -4.05 6.44 6.39
C LEU A 10 -4.28 6.35 7.91
N SER A 11 -4.44 7.49 8.58
CA SER A 11 -4.73 7.54 10.02
C SER A 11 -6.18 7.15 10.34
N ASP A 12 -7.11 7.44 9.43
CA ASP A 12 -8.55 7.17 9.60
C ASP A 12 -8.93 5.70 9.33
N LEU A 13 -8.08 4.90 8.66
CA LEU A 13 -8.33 3.47 8.44
C LEU A 13 -8.66 2.76 9.76
N ASP A 14 -9.77 2.03 9.80
CA ASP A 14 -10.17 1.26 10.97
C ASP A 14 -9.45 -0.10 10.96
N PRO A 15 -8.54 -0.37 11.92
CA PRO A 15 -7.82 -1.65 11.97
C PRO A 15 -8.76 -2.86 12.15
N ARG A 16 -9.98 -2.64 12.64
CA ARG A 16 -10.96 -3.71 12.83
C ARG A 16 -11.44 -4.32 11.52
N GLU A 17 -11.30 -3.61 10.40
CA GLU A 17 -11.68 -4.06 9.05
C GLU A 17 -10.63 -4.99 8.43
N LEU A 18 -9.46 -5.12 9.06
CA LEU A 18 -8.33 -5.89 8.57
C LEU A 18 -8.06 -7.13 9.44
N GLY A 19 -7.34 -8.08 8.86
CA GLY A 19 -6.80 -9.20 9.60
C GLY A 19 -5.61 -8.84 10.49
N PRO A 20 -5.26 -9.68 11.49
CA PRO A 20 -4.24 -9.35 12.47
C PRO A 20 -2.85 -9.13 11.85
N HIS A 21 -2.50 -9.80 10.75
CA HIS A 21 -1.26 -9.58 10.04
C HIS A 21 -1.28 -8.22 9.33
N ALA A 22 -2.36 -7.90 8.61
CA ALA A 22 -2.55 -6.60 8.00
C ALA A 22 -2.54 -5.46 9.04
N VAL A 23 -3.15 -5.63 10.22
CA VAL A 23 -3.11 -4.63 11.31
C VAL A 23 -1.69 -4.35 11.77
N ALA A 24 -0.89 -5.40 12.00
CA ALA A 24 0.49 -5.22 12.43
C ALA A 24 1.31 -4.41 11.40
N LEU A 25 1.11 -4.68 10.10
CA LEU A 25 1.77 -3.96 9.02
C LEU A 25 1.24 -2.54 8.84
N LEU A 26 -0.05 -2.29 9.06
CA LEU A 26 -0.64 -0.95 9.02
C LEU A 26 -0.01 -0.05 10.09
N ASP A 27 0.25 -0.57 11.28
CA ASP A 27 0.92 0.18 12.34
C ASP A 27 2.38 0.50 12.00
N GLU A 28 3.10 -0.41 11.34
CA GLU A 28 4.43 -0.12 10.78
C GLU A 28 4.36 0.94 9.69
N LEU A 29 3.40 0.84 8.76
CA LEU A 29 3.20 1.80 7.68
C LEU A 29 2.95 3.22 8.23
N ARG A 30 2.08 3.34 9.24
CA ARG A 30 1.80 4.61 9.94
C ARG A 30 3.04 5.19 10.62
N ARG A 31 3.87 4.35 11.24
CA ARG A 31 5.13 4.78 11.86
C ARG A 31 6.14 5.25 10.81
N ALA A 32 6.30 4.51 9.72
CA ALA A 32 7.18 4.87 8.61
C ALA A 32 6.79 6.19 7.94
N ALA A 33 5.48 6.40 7.73
CA ALA A 33 4.93 7.65 7.21
C ALA A 33 5.30 8.83 8.10
N ARG A 34 5.02 8.75 9.42
CA ARG A 34 5.36 9.80 10.40
C ARG A 34 6.87 10.04 10.53
N ALA A 35 7.68 9.00 10.37
CA ALA A 35 9.13 9.08 10.45
C ALA A 35 9.79 9.60 9.15
N GLY A 36 9.01 9.85 8.10
CA GLY A 36 9.52 10.36 6.84
C GLY A 36 10.33 9.33 6.04
N MET A 37 9.88 8.06 6.03
CA MET A 37 10.58 6.94 5.38
C MET A 37 9.87 6.49 4.09
N PRO A 38 10.01 7.22 2.96
CA PRO A 38 9.21 6.98 1.75
C PRO A 38 9.40 5.58 1.14
N LEU A 39 10.64 5.07 1.13
CA LEU A 39 10.91 3.72 0.62
C LEU A 39 10.20 2.64 1.45
N THR A 40 10.23 2.77 2.78
CA THR A 40 9.54 1.85 3.70
C THR A 40 8.02 1.96 3.54
N VAL A 41 7.48 3.17 3.38
CA VAL A 41 6.05 3.39 3.08
C VAL A 41 5.64 2.64 1.82
N LEU A 42 6.43 2.74 0.73
CA LEU A 42 6.12 2.03 -0.51
C LEU A 42 6.13 0.51 -0.33
N VAL A 43 7.16 -0.04 0.31
CA VAL A 43 7.29 -1.48 0.55
C VAL A 43 6.10 -1.99 1.36
N LEU A 44 5.78 -1.32 2.47
CA LEU A 44 4.69 -1.73 3.35
C LEU A 44 3.31 -1.59 2.68
N ALA A 45 3.08 -0.56 1.86
CA ALA A 45 1.85 -0.44 1.09
C ALA A 45 1.67 -1.62 0.12
N ALA A 46 2.74 -2.00 -0.61
CA ALA A 46 2.70 -3.17 -1.49
C ALA A 46 2.49 -4.49 -0.72
N THR A 47 3.16 -4.65 0.43
CA THR A 47 2.99 -5.83 1.28
C THR A 47 1.57 -5.92 1.86
N LEU A 48 0.97 -4.79 2.23
CA LEU A 48 -0.41 -4.75 2.74
C LEU A 48 -1.42 -5.18 1.68
N VAL A 49 -1.26 -4.78 0.42
CA VAL A 49 -2.10 -5.32 -0.68
C VAL A 49 -1.97 -6.83 -0.77
N ASP A 50 -0.73 -7.37 -0.77
CA ASP A 50 -0.50 -8.81 -0.85
C ASP A 50 -1.12 -9.55 0.37
N VAL A 51 -0.98 -8.99 1.59
CA VAL A 51 -1.52 -9.61 2.80
C VAL A 51 -3.04 -9.54 2.84
N VAL A 52 -3.64 -8.38 2.60
CA VAL A 52 -5.10 -8.22 2.60
C VAL A 52 -5.74 -9.15 1.56
N ALA A 53 -5.12 -9.32 0.39
CA ALA A 53 -5.63 -10.22 -0.64
C ALA A 53 -5.58 -11.73 -0.30
N ASN A 54 -4.79 -12.13 0.70
CA ASN A 54 -4.52 -13.55 1.00
C ASN A 54 -4.77 -13.92 2.47
N GLU A 55 -5.03 -12.95 3.34
CA GLU A 55 -5.28 -13.18 4.76
C GLU A 55 -6.73 -13.63 4.95
N GLU A 56 -6.92 -14.92 5.23
CA GLU A 56 -8.23 -15.54 5.43
C GLU A 56 -8.96 -15.08 6.72
N ALA A 57 -8.29 -14.32 7.60
CA ALA A 57 -8.80 -13.96 8.92
C ALA A 57 -8.95 -12.44 9.09
N GLY A 58 -10.19 -11.93 9.06
CA GLY A 58 -10.63 -10.56 9.35
C GLY A 58 -12.16 -10.46 9.15
N PRO A 59 -12.85 -9.31 9.31
CA PRO A 59 -14.23 -9.19 8.83
C PRO A 59 -14.34 -9.45 7.32
N ALA A 60 -13.23 -9.24 6.60
CA ALA A 60 -12.99 -9.68 5.23
C ALA A 60 -12.96 -11.21 5.02
N GLY A 61 -13.10 -12.02 6.08
CA GLY A 61 -13.34 -13.47 5.98
C GLY A 61 -14.71 -13.83 5.38
N HIS A 62 -15.50 -12.83 4.97
CA HIS A 62 -16.72 -12.95 4.16
C HIS A 62 -16.54 -12.55 2.69
N VAL A 63 -15.42 -11.94 2.31
CA VAL A 63 -15.14 -11.47 0.95
C VAL A 63 -14.46 -12.62 0.18
N ASP A 64 -15.07 -13.09 -0.92
CA ASP A 64 -14.55 -14.23 -1.68
C ASP A 64 -13.25 -13.85 -2.41
N GLY A 65 -12.38 -14.82 -2.70
CA GLY A 65 -11.13 -14.64 -3.46
C GLY A 65 -11.34 -13.97 -4.84
N MET A 66 -12.56 -14.00 -5.36
CA MET A 66 -12.99 -13.31 -6.58
C MET A 66 -13.06 -11.78 -6.42
N ASP A 67 -13.54 -11.25 -5.29
CA ASP A 67 -13.67 -9.80 -5.09
C ASP A 67 -12.29 -9.13 -5.01
N PHE A 68 -11.33 -9.82 -4.40
CA PHE A 68 -9.92 -9.41 -4.40
C PHE A 68 -9.28 -9.32 -5.79
N ALA A 69 -9.74 -10.13 -6.77
CA ALA A 69 -9.21 -10.12 -8.13
C ALA A 69 -9.71 -8.92 -8.96
N TYR A 70 -10.77 -8.23 -8.50
CA TYR A 70 -11.39 -7.09 -9.15
C TYR A 70 -11.23 -5.77 -8.39
N ALA A 71 -10.89 -5.80 -7.09
CA ALA A 71 -10.64 -4.60 -6.32
C ALA A 71 -9.36 -3.86 -6.77
N GLY A 72 -9.47 -2.53 -6.86
CA GLY A 72 -8.37 -1.66 -7.21
C GLY A 72 -8.03 -1.62 -8.70
N ASN A 73 -7.27 -0.58 -9.07
CA ASN A 73 -6.81 -0.42 -10.44
C ASN A 73 -5.63 -1.36 -10.73
N LYS A 74 -5.84 -2.37 -11.60
CA LYS A 74 -4.81 -3.35 -11.99
C LYS A 74 -3.49 -2.73 -12.47
N ALA A 75 -3.54 -1.60 -13.18
CA ALA A 75 -2.33 -0.91 -13.62
C ALA A 75 -1.59 -0.24 -12.45
N ALA A 76 -2.32 0.30 -11.47
CA ALA A 76 -1.74 0.89 -10.27
C ALA A 76 -1.11 -0.19 -9.37
N LEU A 77 -1.82 -1.29 -9.12
CA LEU A 77 -1.32 -2.42 -8.32
C LEU A 77 -0.13 -3.12 -9.01
N GLY A 78 -0.20 -3.30 -10.33
CA GLY A 78 0.91 -3.85 -11.11
C GLY A 78 2.16 -2.96 -11.05
N TRP A 79 1.99 -1.64 -11.15
CA TRP A 79 3.09 -0.69 -10.96
C TRP A 79 3.66 -0.75 -9.54
N LEU A 80 2.81 -0.76 -8.50
CA LEU A 80 3.23 -0.80 -7.11
C LEU A 80 4.06 -2.06 -6.82
N ARG A 81 3.60 -3.22 -7.29
CA ARG A 81 4.33 -4.48 -7.19
C ARG A 81 5.69 -4.41 -7.90
N GLY A 82 5.72 -3.91 -9.13
CA GLY A 82 6.96 -3.75 -9.90
C GLY A 82 7.95 -2.83 -9.20
N ARG A 83 7.49 -1.68 -8.70
CA ARG A 83 8.34 -0.71 -8.02
C ARG A 83 8.89 -1.25 -6.70
N ARG A 84 8.07 -1.95 -5.91
CA ARG A 84 8.55 -2.66 -4.71
C ARG A 84 9.63 -3.69 -5.07
N ASN A 85 9.48 -4.41 -6.17
CA ASN A 85 10.50 -5.37 -6.60
C ASN A 85 11.81 -4.68 -6.95
N GLU A 86 11.79 -3.53 -7.64
CA GLU A 86 13.01 -2.75 -7.89
C GLU A 86 13.71 -2.30 -6.60
N LEU A 87 12.96 -2.01 -5.52
CA LEU A 87 13.53 -1.66 -4.21
C LEU A 87 14.16 -2.86 -3.49
N LEU A 88 13.54 -4.03 -3.57
CA LEU A 88 13.95 -5.22 -2.81
C LEU A 88 14.91 -6.13 -3.57
N HIS A 89 14.89 -6.08 -4.89
CA HIS A 89 15.64 -6.94 -5.79
C HIS A 89 16.48 -6.07 -6.72
N HIS A 90 17.80 -6.08 -6.50
CA HIS A 90 18.72 -5.35 -7.36
C HIS A 90 18.91 -6.08 -8.70
N GLU A 91 18.06 -5.73 -9.68
CA GLU A 91 18.09 -6.27 -11.05
C GLU A 91 18.75 -5.30 -12.06
N GLY A 92 19.11 -4.10 -11.61
CA GLY A 92 19.73 -3.06 -12.41
C GLY A 92 19.63 -1.68 -11.74
N PRO A 93 20.06 -0.61 -12.45
CA PRO A 93 19.83 0.75 -12.02
C PRO A 93 18.33 1.05 -11.90
N ALA A 94 17.92 1.74 -10.84
CA ALA A 94 16.54 2.16 -10.63
C ALA A 94 16.50 3.62 -10.19
N ASP A 95 15.62 4.41 -10.82
CA ASP A 95 15.51 5.86 -10.58
C ASP A 95 15.31 6.16 -9.09
N GLY A 96 16.09 7.11 -8.57
CA GLY A 96 15.98 7.55 -7.19
C GLY A 96 16.70 6.64 -6.19
N LEU A 97 17.49 5.67 -6.66
CA LEU A 97 18.34 4.80 -5.85
C LEU A 97 19.82 4.86 -6.28
N MET A 98 20.18 5.71 -7.25
CA MET A 98 21.52 5.74 -7.86
C MET A 98 22.34 6.98 -7.45
N GLY A 99 21.89 7.71 -6.42
CA GLY A 99 22.57 8.90 -5.91
C GLY A 99 22.18 10.20 -6.61
N GLU A 100 21.02 10.22 -7.26
CA GLU A 100 20.48 11.40 -7.92
C GLU A 100 20.22 12.52 -6.90
N PRO A 101 20.52 13.80 -7.21
CA PRO A 101 20.28 14.91 -6.29
C PRO A 101 18.82 15.07 -5.86
N ALA A 102 17.88 14.64 -6.70
CA ALA A 102 16.44 14.71 -6.47
C ALA A 102 15.84 13.37 -5.98
N ALA A 103 16.65 12.38 -5.63
CA ALA A 103 16.20 11.03 -5.28
C ALA A 103 15.11 11.03 -4.21
N VAL A 104 15.29 11.81 -3.14
CA VAL A 104 14.31 11.87 -2.03
C VAL A 104 12.94 12.37 -2.50
N ASP A 105 12.88 13.33 -3.42
CA ASP A 105 11.60 13.82 -3.96
C ASP A 105 10.91 12.77 -4.82
N TRP A 106 11.68 11.99 -5.59
CA TRP A 106 11.15 10.90 -6.40
C TRP A 106 10.63 9.76 -5.52
N GLN A 107 11.36 9.41 -4.47
CA GLN A 107 10.91 8.43 -3.48
C GLN A 107 9.61 8.85 -2.81
N TRP A 108 9.42 10.14 -2.52
CA TRP A 108 8.16 10.63 -1.98
C TRP A 108 7.01 10.57 -2.98
N ARG A 109 7.25 10.86 -4.27
CA ARG A 109 6.24 10.69 -5.32
C ARG A 109 5.85 9.22 -5.50
N ASP A 110 6.81 8.32 -5.42
CA ASP A 110 6.56 6.88 -5.46
C ASP A 110 5.73 6.45 -4.24
N ALA A 111 6.12 6.89 -3.04
CA ALA A 111 5.41 6.59 -1.81
C ALA A 111 3.96 7.12 -1.84
N GLU A 112 3.75 8.34 -2.34
CA GLU A 112 2.43 8.92 -2.57
C GLU A 112 1.60 8.04 -3.52
N ARG A 113 2.14 7.72 -4.70
CA ARG A 113 1.45 6.89 -5.69
C ARG A 113 1.12 5.49 -5.16
N GLY A 114 2.05 4.89 -4.42
CA GLY A 114 1.86 3.55 -3.84
C GLY A 114 0.83 3.55 -2.72
N LEU A 115 0.84 4.57 -1.86
CA LEU A 115 -0.14 4.72 -0.80
C LEU A 115 -1.55 4.99 -1.36
N THR A 116 -1.67 5.82 -2.39
CA THR A 116 -2.95 6.03 -3.09
C THR A 116 -3.47 4.71 -3.68
N ALA A 117 -2.62 3.93 -4.36
CA ALA A 117 -3.04 2.65 -4.92
C ALA A 117 -3.52 1.65 -3.86
N PHE A 118 -2.89 1.64 -2.67
CA PHE A 118 -3.32 0.82 -1.55
C PHE A 118 -4.65 1.30 -0.95
N LEU A 119 -4.82 2.62 -0.74
CA LEU A 119 -6.04 3.18 -0.20
C LEU A 119 -7.23 2.97 -1.15
N ASP A 120 -7.05 3.21 -2.45
CA ASP A 120 -8.07 2.95 -3.48
C ASP A 120 -8.48 1.47 -3.50
N TYR A 121 -7.51 0.56 -3.30
CA TYR A 121 -7.77 -0.86 -3.21
C TYR A 121 -8.62 -1.24 -1.99
N LEU A 122 -8.35 -0.66 -0.82
CA LEU A 122 -9.19 -0.86 0.37
C LEU A 122 -10.59 -0.27 0.19
N ASP A 123 -10.70 0.94 -0.37
CA ASP A 123 -11.99 1.59 -0.65
C ASP A 123 -12.86 0.75 -1.58
N ASP A 124 -12.28 0.13 -2.61
CA ASP A 124 -13.00 -0.76 -3.52
C ASP A 124 -13.48 -2.02 -2.80
N LEU A 125 -12.65 -2.65 -1.96
CA LEU A 125 -13.05 -3.83 -1.19
C LEU A 125 -14.24 -3.55 -0.26
N VAL A 126 -14.23 -2.42 0.45
CA VAL A 126 -15.34 -2.01 1.31
C VAL A 126 -16.62 -1.75 0.51
N ARG A 127 -16.52 -1.19 -0.70
CA ARG A 127 -17.69 -0.98 -1.57
C ARG A 127 -18.29 -2.29 -2.07
N TYR A 128 -17.47 -3.29 -2.38
CA TYR A 128 -17.97 -4.61 -2.78
C TYR A 128 -18.73 -5.29 -1.64
N ASP A 129 -18.24 -5.24 -0.40
CA ASP A 129 -18.90 -5.82 0.79
C ASP A 129 -20.30 -5.23 1.07
N LEU A 130 -20.54 -3.96 0.69
CA LEU A 130 -21.83 -3.29 0.87
C LEU A 130 -22.84 -3.53 -0.28
N SER A 131 -22.41 -4.20 -1.35
CA SER A 131 -23.21 -4.38 -2.58
C SER A 131 -23.93 -5.73 -2.66
N ASP A 132 -23.61 -6.66 -1.76
CA ASP A 132 -24.23 -7.98 -1.59
C ASP A 132 -25.16 -8.03 -0.36
#